data_AF-A0A1Z5LB92-F1
#
_entry.id   AF-A0A1Z5LB92-F1
#
_cell.length_a   1.000
_cell.length_b   1.000
_cell.length_c   1.000
_cell.angle_alpha   90.00
_cell.angle_beta   90.00
_cell.angle_gamma   90.00
#
_symmetry.space_group_name_H-M   'P 1'
#
loop_
_entity.id
_entity.type
_entity.pdbx_description
1 polymer ?
#
loop_
_entity_poly.entity_id
_entity_poly.type
_entity_poly.pdbx_seq_one_letter_code
_entity_poly.pdbx_strand_id
1 'polypeptide(L)'
;MHTGLSNCVTLSANQTIYGDEDSDSDDDVIDVLSADHCTGEHSYTMQMPSSMVQQVRKAAQKKAVEEFPGLSPELQSAYRLVNHFMSPACHKCSAPFINAFDTDQKEYRSYNKVIKSPMWFYKVHEKLTGNGYTSITEVVRDIRLILENCYRFFGLSHSFSKRAMKLETILEQK
;
A
#
# COMPACT_ATOMS: atom_id res chain seq x y z
N MET A 1 -5.68 52.21 7.75
CA MET A 1 -7.06 51.73 7.54
C MET A 1 -6.98 50.55 6.59
N HIS A 2 -6.86 49.31 7.10
CA HIS A 2 -6.97 48.11 6.26
C HIS A 2 -8.31 47.46 6.60
N THR A 3 -9.26 47.60 5.69
CA THR A 3 -10.52 46.83 5.70
C THR A 3 -10.29 45.55 4.92
N GLY A 4 -10.52 44.41 5.57
CA GLY A 4 -10.53 43.10 4.93
C GLY A 4 -11.85 42.80 4.22
N LEU A 5 -11.77 41.87 3.27
CA LEU A 5 -12.81 41.00 2.71
C LEU A 5 -11.99 39.77 2.22
N SER A 6 -12.06 38.54 2.73
CA SER A 6 -13.17 37.63 3.07
C SER A 6 -14.06 37.26 1.87
N ASN A 7 -13.97 35.98 1.50
CA ASN A 7 -14.92 35.15 0.72
C ASN A 7 -14.84 35.32 -0.82
N CYS A 8 -15.07 34.33 -1.69
CA CYS A 8 -15.57 32.96 -1.57
C CYS A 8 -15.19 32.17 -2.84
N VAL A 9 -15.24 30.84 -2.70
CA VAL A 9 -15.19 29.73 -3.67
C VAL A 9 -15.86 29.98 -5.03
N THR A 10 -15.21 29.49 -6.10
CA THR A 10 -15.91 28.84 -7.22
C THR A 10 -15.23 27.53 -7.59
N LEU A 11 -15.92 26.42 -7.31
CA LEU A 11 -15.68 25.08 -7.85
C LEU A 11 -16.04 25.07 -9.34
N SER A 12 -15.14 24.56 -10.18
CA SER A 12 -15.51 23.94 -11.45
C SER A 12 -14.73 22.64 -11.60
N ALA A 13 -15.42 21.53 -11.33
CA ALA A 13 -15.00 20.22 -11.76
C ALA A 13 -15.64 19.93 -13.12
N ASN A 14 -14.83 19.50 -14.09
CA ASN A 14 -15.12 18.42 -15.05
C ASN A 14 -14.10 18.45 -16.20
N GLN A 15 -13.24 17.45 -16.30
CA GLN A 15 -13.36 16.43 -17.34
C GLN A 15 -12.29 15.34 -17.23
N THR A 16 -12.80 14.12 -17.36
CA THR A 16 -12.21 12.79 -17.52
C THR A 16 -11.18 12.73 -18.65
N ILE A 17 -10.04 12.04 -18.45
CA ILE A 17 -9.41 11.20 -19.48
C ILE A 17 -8.86 9.94 -18.80
N TYR A 18 -9.43 8.79 -19.19
CA TYR A 18 -8.76 7.49 -19.13
C TYR A 18 -7.50 7.60 -19.98
N GLY A 19 -6.34 7.63 -19.34
CA GLY A 19 -5.04 7.50 -20.00
C GLY A 19 -4.52 6.09 -19.78
N ASP A 20 -4.59 5.27 -20.82
CA ASP A 20 -3.72 4.12 -20.97
C ASP A 20 -2.27 4.62 -21.05
N GLU A 21 -1.50 4.41 -19.99
CA GLU A 21 -0.03 4.49 -20.05
C GLU A 21 0.53 3.18 -19.48
N ASP A 22 0.56 2.16 -20.35
CA ASP A 22 1.54 1.08 -20.25
C ASP A 22 2.92 1.68 -20.52
N SER A 23 3.54 2.26 -19.49
CA SER A 23 4.97 2.57 -19.47
C SER A 23 5.63 1.65 -18.45
N ASP A 24 6.20 0.56 -18.97
CA ASP A 24 7.18 -0.28 -18.29
C ASP A 24 8.51 0.51 -18.20
N SER A 25 8.47 1.63 -17.48
CA SER A 25 9.62 2.49 -17.22
C SER A 25 10.09 2.23 -15.79
N ASP A 26 11.20 1.53 -15.69
CA ASP A 26 12.05 1.50 -14.50
C ASP A 26 12.59 2.91 -14.24
N ASP A 27 11.83 3.72 -13.51
CA ASP A 27 12.33 4.96 -12.91
C ASP A 27 11.82 5.08 -11.47
N ASP A 28 12.72 4.74 -10.53
CA ASP A 28 12.64 5.14 -9.13
C ASP A 28 12.79 6.66 -9.02
N VAL A 29 11.70 7.40 -9.21
CA VAL A 29 11.65 8.82 -8.83
C VAL A 29 10.95 8.93 -7.48
N ILE A 30 11.76 8.96 -6.43
CA ILE A 30 11.35 9.54 -5.15
C ILE A 30 11.10 11.02 -5.42
N ASP A 31 9.83 11.42 -5.35
CA ASP A 31 9.42 12.82 -5.44
C ASP A 31 9.96 13.57 -4.20
N VAL A 32 11.16 14.13 -4.34
CA VAL A 32 11.73 15.04 -3.36
C VAL A 32 11.13 16.41 -3.63
N LEU A 33 10.21 16.80 -2.76
CA LEU A 33 9.64 18.14 -2.58
C LEU A 33 10.54 19.24 -3.17
N SER A 34 10.16 19.77 -4.34
CA SER A 34 10.77 20.98 -4.88
C SER A 34 10.20 22.18 -4.13
N ALA A 35 11.00 22.76 -3.25
CA ALA A 35 10.71 24.01 -2.58
C ALA A 35 11.53 25.13 -3.24
N ASP A 36 10.91 25.88 -4.15
CA ASP A 36 11.49 27.13 -4.67
C ASP A 36 11.03 28.32 -3.83
N HIS A 37 11.89 28.79 -2.93
CA HIS A 37 12.40 30.18 -2.90
C HIS A 37 13.22 30.42 -1.62
N CYS A 38 14.53 30.59 -1.79
CA CYS A 38 15.42 31.15 -0.78
C CYS A 38 15.19 32.66 -0.64
N THR A 39 14.65 33.10 0.49
CA THR A 39 15.06 34.39 1.06
C THR A 39 16.09 34.08 2.12
N GLY A 40 17.34 34.49 1.86
CA GLY A 40 18.49 34.10 2.66
C GLY A 40 18.39 34.57 4.10
N GLU A 41 18.55 33.61 5.02
CA GLU A 41 19.30 33.78 6.26
C GLU A 41 20.11 32.48 6.45
N HIS A 42 21.34 32.59 6.94
CA HIS A 42 22.34 31.52 7.01
C HIS A 42 21.76 30.18 7.52
N SER A 43 21.45 29.27 6.60
CA SER A 43 21.09 27.90 6.93
C SER A 43 22.35 27.05 6.85
N TYR A 44 22.96 26.79 8.01
CA TYR A 44 24.01 25.79 8.13
C TYR A 44 23.43 24.41 7.86
N THR A 45 23.37 24.00 6.59
CA THR A 45 23.12 22.61 6.25
C THR A 45 24.39 21.82 6.56
N MET A 46 24.43 21.20 7.73
CA MET A 46 25.46 20.23 8.10
C MET A 46 25.40 19.07 7.11
N GLN A 47 26.33 19.05 6.15
CA GLN A 47 26.43 18.00 5.17
C GLN A 47 26.96 16.74 5.85
N MET A 48 26.05 15.79 6.10
CA MET A 48 26.41 14.52 6.73
C MET A 48 27.39 13.77 5.83
N PRO A 49 28.57 13.35 6.33
CA PRO A 49 29.51 12.58 5.52
C PRO A 49 28.88 11.27 5.08
N SER A 50 29.23 10.79 3.88
CA SER A 50 28.61 9.62 3.25
C SER A 50 28.62 8.36 4.11
N SER A 51 29.60 8.21 5.01
CA SER A 51 29.68 7.11 5.98
C SER A 51 28.54 7.15 7.01
N MET A 52 28.11 8.33 7.44
CA MET A 52 26.97 8.51 8.33
C MET A 52 25.65 8.32 7.60
N VAL A 53 25.51 8.78 6.36
CA VAL A 53 24.32 8.50 5.52
C VAL A 53 24.16 6.98 5.30
N GLN A 54 25.26 6.27 5.09
CA GLN A 54 25.26 4.80 5.00
C GLN A 54 24.91 4.14 6.34
N GLN A 55 25.38 4.68 7.47
CA GLN A 55 25.02 4.18 8.80
C GLN A 55 23.55 4.43 9.14
N VAL A 56 23.00 5.59 8.79
CA VAL A 56 21.57 5.90 8.96
C VAL A 56 20.72 5.00 8.07
N ARG A 57 21.14 4.70 6.83
CA ARG A 57 20.49 3.70 5.95
C ARG A 57 20.57 2.29 6.51
N LYS A 58 21.73 1.88 7.05
CA LYS A 58 21.91 0.58 7.74
C LYS A 58 21.12 0.49 9.05
N ALA A 59 20.95 1.59 9.77
CA ALA A 59 20.15 1.67 10.98
C ALA A 59 18.65 1.66 10.66
N ALA A 60 18.23 2.31 9.57
CA ALA A 60 16.86 2.27 9.06
C ALA A 60 16.48 0.87 8.50
N GLN A 61 17.46 0.15 7.93
CA GLN A 61 17.31 -1.26 7.51
C GLN A 61 17.31 -2.24 8.68
N LYS A 62 17.56 -1.78 9.91
CA LYS A 62 17.45 -2.56 11.14
C LYS A 62 16.15 -2.26 11.88
N LYS A 63 15.04 -2.08 11.17
CA LYS A 63 13.74 -2.36 11.79
C LYS A 63 13.65 -3.87 11.87
N ALA A 64 14.06 -4.43 13.00
CA ALA A 64 13.82 -5.83 13.30
C ALA A 64 12.36 -6.11 12.93
N VAL A 65 12.14 -7.08 12.04
CA VAL A 65 10.84 -7.72 11.93
C VAL A 65 10.56 -8.14 13.37
N GLU A 66 9.60 -7.49 14.03
CA GLU A 66 9.17 -7.93 15.35
C GLU A 66 8.64 -9.34 15.13
N GLU A 67 9.50 -10.34 15.37
CA GLU A 67 9.07 -11.72 15.52
C GLU A 67 8.11 -11.69 16.68
N PHE A 68 6.81 -11.81 16.40
CA PHE A 68 5.81 -11.77 17.44
C PHE A 68 6.06 -12.99 18.36
N PRO A 69 6.48 -12.76 19.61
CA PRO A 69 6.77 -13.87 20.51
C PRO A 69 5.44 -14.55 20.86
N GLY A 70 5.24 -15.77 20.36
CA GLY A 70 4.03 -16.57 20.64
C GLY A 70 3.37 -17.21 19.43
N LEU A 71 3.81 -16.91 18.20
CA LEU A 71 3.32 -17.61 17.01
C LEU A 71 4.02 -18.94 16.78
N SER A 72 3.29 -19.90 16.19
CA SER A 72 3.90 -21.14 15.68
C SER A 72 4.88 -20.82 14.53
N PRO A 73 5.90 -21.66 14.28
CA PRO A 73 6.85 -21.44 13.18
C PRO A 73 6.18 -21.28 11.81
N GLU A 74 5.06 -21.97 11.59
CA GLU A 74 4.26 -21.90 10.38
C GLU A 74 3.54 -20.55 10.28
N LEU A 75 2.90 -20.09 11.35
CA LEU A 75 2.24 -18.78 11.38
C LEU A 75 3.26 -17.63 11.33
N GLN A 76 4.46 -17.82 11.87
CA GLN A 76 5.56 -16.87 11.74
C GLN A 76 6.01 -16.74 10.27
N SER A 77 5.98 -17.84 9.51
CA SER A 77 6.25 -17.80 8.07
C SER A 77 5.15 -17.05 7.32
N ALA A 78 3.89 -17.26 7.69
CA ALA A 78 2.76 -16.51 7.14
C ALA A 78 2.84 -15.00 7.47
N TYR A 79 3.25 -14.64 8.68
CA TYR A 79 3.50 -13.24 9.07
C TYR A 79 4.54 -12.57 8.19
N ARG A 80 5.68 -13.24 7.93
CA ARG A 80 6.72 -12.73 7.03
C ARG A 80 6.19 -12.51 5.62
N LEU A 81 5.35 -13.42 5.13
CA LEU A 81 4.73 -13.31 3.81
C LEU A 81 3.77 -12.12 3.71
N VAL A 82 2.88 -11.96 4.69
CA VAL A 82 1.94 -10.83 4.74
C VAL A 82 2.71 -9.50 4.81
N ASN A 83 3.75 -9.43 5.64
CA ASN A 83 4.62 -8.25 5.70
C ASN A 83 5.38 -7.99 4.40
N HIS A 84 5.77 -9.04 3.68
CA HIS A 84 6.37 -8.90 2.36
C HIS A 84 5.39 -8.28 1.36
N PHE A 85 4.13 -8.73 1.32
CA PHE A 85 3.11 -8.10 0.49
C PHE A 85 2.86 -6.64 0.85
N MET A 86 2.97 -6.28 2.13
CA MET A 86 2.82 -4.90 2.60
C MET A 86 4.10 -4.06 2.46
N SER A 87 5.22 -4.66 2.04
CA SER A 87 6.50 -3.98 1.90
C SER A 87 6.58 -3.15 0.60
N PRO A 88 7.50 -2.17 0.53
CA PRO A 88 7.74 -1.40 -0.69
C PRO A 88 8.03 -2.25 -1.92
N ALA A 89 8.66 -3.43 -1.74
CA ALA A 89 9.01 -4.34 -2.83
C ALA A 89 7.78 -4.86 -3.59
N CYS A 90 6.64 -5.01 -2.92
CA CYS A 90 5.40 -5.47 -3.53
C CYS A 90 4.39 -4.33 -3.76
N HIS A 91 4.71 -3.09 -3.38
CA HIS A 91 3.73 -2.01 -3.36
C HIS A 91 3.03 -1.79 -4.71
N LYS A 92 3.76 -1.91 -5.82
CA LYS A 92 3.21 -1.78 -7.19
C LYS A 92 2.02 -2.74 -7.45
N CYS A 93 2.06 -3.96 -6.92
CA CYS A 93 0.96 -4.93 -7.07
C CYS A 93 0.03 -4.99 -5.85
N SER A 94 0.51 -4.70 -4.64
CA SER A 94 -0.26 -4.85 -3.41
C SER A 94 -1.06 -3.62 -2.99
N ALA A 95 -0.71 -2.42 -3.46
CA ALA A 95 -1.32 -1.15 -3.05
C ALA A 95 -2.86 -1.17 -2.91
N PRO A 96 -3.65 -1.65 -3.90
CA PRO A 96 -5.13 -1.64 -3.79
C PRO A 96 -5.70 -2.64 -2.77
N PHE A 97 -4.87 -3.53 -2.23
CA PHE A 97 -5.28 -4.60 -1.32
C PHE A 97 -4.76 -4.40 0.11
N ILE A 98 -3.99 -3.32 0.36
CA ILE A 98 -3.42 -3.04 1.68
C ILE A 98 -4.51 -2.69 2.69
N ASN A 99 -5.41 -1.78 2.33
CA ASN A 99 -6.48 -1.26 3.17
C ASN A 99 -7.85 -1.77 2.71
N ALA A 100 -8.87 -1.51 3.54
CA ALA A 100 -10.25 -1.76 3.15
C ALA A 100 -10.56 -1.05 1.83
N PHE A 101 -11.25 -1.75 0.93
CA PHE A 101 -11.62 -1.20 -0.36
C PHE A 101 -12.64 -0.07 -0.17
N ASP A 102 -12.34 1.10 -0.73
CA ASP A 102 -13.21 2.27 -0.64
C ASP A 102 -14.44 2.08 -1.56
N THR A 103 -15.63 2.05 -0.95
CA THR A 103 -16.90 1.86 -1.65
C THR A 103 -17.69 3.15 -1.87
N ASP A 104 -17.16 4.31 -1.46
CA ASP A 104 -17.86 5.59 -1.53
C ASP A 104 -17.97 6.11 -2.97
N GLN A 105 -17.04 5.69 -3.82
CA GLN A 105 -17.07 5.99 -5.24
C GLN A 105 -18.34 5.41 -5.89
N LYS A 106 -18.94 6.20 -6.79
CA LYS A 106 -20.22 5.86 -7.44
C LYS A 106 -20.18 4.50 -8.14
N GLU A 107 -19.06 4.19 -8.76
CA GLU A 107 -18.79 2.93 -9.49
C GLU A 107 -18.74 1.71 -8.56
N TYR A 108 -18.49 1.92 -7.26
CA TYR A 108 -18.29 0.86 -6.28
C TYR A 108 -19.45 0.70 -5.29
N ARG A 109 -20.56 1.44 -5.47
CA ARG A 109 -21.74 1.33 -4.59
C ARG A 109 -22.35 -0.07 -4.51
N SER A 110 -22.17 -0.87 -5.55
CA SER A 110 -22.64 -2.26 -5.59
C SER A 110 -21.65 -3.24 -4.95
N TYR A 111 -20.45 -2.80 -4.54
CA TYR A 111 -19.41 -3.67 -4.00
C TYR A 111 -19.91 -4.49 -2.81
N ASN A 112 -20.52 -3.85 -1.82
CA ASN A 112 -21.07 -4.52 -0.64
C ASN A 112 -22.24 -5.50 -0.96
N LYS A 113 -22.85 -5.38 -2.14
CA LYS A 113 -23.87 -6.35 -2.61
C LYS A 113 -23.22 -7.58 -3.25
N VAL A 114 -22.14 -7.38 -3.99
CA VAL A 114 -21.42 -8.44 -4.73
C VAL A 114 -20.47 -9.22 -3.82
N ILE A 115 -19.71 -8.50 -2.98
CA ILE A 115 -18.69 -9.05 -2.09
C ILE A 115 -19.28 -9.24 -0.70
N LYS A 116 -19.37 -10.51 -0.27
CA LYS A 116 -19.99 -10.90 1.01
C LYS A 116 -19.03 -10.86 2.18
N SER A 117 -17.76 -11.10 1.93
CA SER A 117 -16.72 -11.19 2.97
C SER A 117 -15.54 -10.31 2.59
N PRO A 118 -15.60 -8.99 2.87
CA PRO A 118 -14.49 -8.08 2.61
C PRO A 118 -13.23 -8.47 3.41
N MET A 119 -12.09 -8.46 2.73
CA MET A 119 -10.78 -8.77 3.29
C MET A 119 -9.70 -7.90 2.63
N TRP A 120 -8.63 -7.59 3.37
CA TRP A 120 -7.48 -6.81 2.92
C TRP A 120 -6.26 -7.14 3.81
N PHE A 121 -5.04 -6.80 3.37
CA PHE A 121 -3.81 -7.25 4.04
C PHE A 121 -3.67 -6.72 5.47
N TYR A 122 -4.04 -5.47 5.76
CA TYR A 122 -4.00 -4.95 7.13
C TYR A 122 -4.88 -5.76 8.09
N LYS A 123 -6.08 -6.16 7.65
CA LYS A 123 -6.98 -7.01 8.45
C LYS A 123 -6.42 -8.42 8.64
N VAL A 124 -5.77 -8.99 7.62
CA VAL A 124 -5.06 -10.27 7.76
C VAL A 124 -3.93 -10.14 8.79
N HIS A 125 -3.16 -9.07 8.72
CA HIS A 125 -2.09 -8.78 9.66
C HIS A 125 -2.61 -8.64 11.10
N GLU A 126 -3.66 -7.84 11.33
CA GLU A 126 -4.30 -7.68 12.65
C GLU A 126 -4.83 -9.01 13.22
N LYS A 127 -5.48 -9.83 12.39
CA LYS A 127 -5.93 -11.16 12.80
C LYS A 127 -4.75 -12.05 13.21
N LEU A 128 -3.63 -11.93 12.51
CA LEU A 128 -2.46 -12.77 12.74
C LEU A 128 -1.72 -12.39 14.03
N THR A 129 -1.57 -11.09 14.30
CA THR A 129 -1.00 -10.60 15.58
C THR A 129 -1.94 -10.77 16.77
N GLY A 130 -3.26 -10.83 16.52
CA GLY A 130 -4.29 -11.08 17.52
C GLY A 130 -4.57 -12.57 17.80
N ASN A 131 -3.72 -13.50 17.37
CA ASN A 131 -3.93 -14.96 17.52
C ASN A 131 -5.26 -15.46 16.92
N GLY A 132 -5.81 -14.76 15.93
CA GLY A 132 -7.06 -15.08 15.25
C GLY A 132 -6.96 -16.17 14.19
N TYR A 133 -5.77 -16.74 13.98
CA TYR A 133 -5.55 -17.90 13.11
C TYR A 133 -4.97 -19.07 13.90
N THR A 134 -5.49 -20.26 13.62
CA THR A 134 -5.01 -21.51 14.22
C THR A 134 -3.96 -22.20 13.35
N SER A 135 -3.95 -21.90 12.04
CA SER A 135 -3.07 -22.54 11.08
C SER A 135 -2.78 -21.64 9.88
N ILE A 136 -1.65 -21.90 9.21
CA ILE A 136 -1.24 -21.18 8.00
C ILE A 136 -2.27 -21.27 6.87
N THR A 137 -3.02 -22.37 6.79
CA THR A 137 -4.06 -22.58 5.78
C THR A 137 -5.20 -21.58 5.90
N GLU A 138 -5.51 -21.09 7.11
CA GLU A 138 -6.50 -20.03 7.30
C GLU A 138 -5.98 -18.68 6.82
N VAL A 139 -4.69 -18.39 7.03
CA VAL A 139 -4.04 -17.18 6.51
C VAL A 139 -4.06 -17.17 4.98
N VAL A 140 -3.65 -18.29 4.37
CA VAL A 140 -3.66 -18.45 2.90
C VAL A 140 -5.08 -18.35 2.34
N ARG A 141 -6.07 -18.90 3.04
CA ARG A 141 -7.49 -18.76 2.67
C ARG A 141 -7.92 -17.29 2.63
N ASP A 142 -7.57 -16.51 3.64
CA ASP A 142 -7.94 -15.08 3.67
C ASP A 142 -7.16 -14.26 2.64
N ILE A 143 -5.89 -14.61 2.35
CA ILE A 143 -5.15 -14.00 1.24
C ILE A 143 -5.83 -14.31 -0.10
N ARG A 144 -6.21 -15.56 -0.36
CA ARG A 144 -6.96 -15.93 -1.58
C ARG A 144 -8.31 -15.21 -1.66
N LEU A 145 -9.01 -15.04 -0.55
CA LEU A 145 -10.26 -14.30 -0.50
C LEU A 145 -10.10 -12.84 -0.96
N ILE A 146 -8.97 -12.18 -0.64
CA ILE A 146 -8.66 -10.83 -1.16
C ILE A 146 -8.63 -10.85 -2.70
N LEU A 147 -7.95 -11.84 -3.29
CA LEU A 147 -7.79 -11.97 -4.74
C LEU A 147 -9.11 -12.36 -5.42
N GLU A 148 -9.83 -13.34 -4.87
CA GLU A 148 -11.15 -13.78 -5.36
C GLU A 148 -12.18 -12.65 -5.33
N ASN A 149 -12.19 -11.83 -4.28
CA ASN A 149 -13.06 -10.66 -4.20
C ASN A 149 -12.73 -9.65 -5.31
N CYS A 150 -11.45 -9.45 -5.62
CA CYS A 150 -11.02 -8.62 -6.74
C CYS A 150 -11.57 -9.17 -8.07
N TYR A 151 -11.35 -10.46 -8.35
CA TYR A 151 -11.81 -11.08 -9.59
C TYR A 151 -13.32 -11.07 -9.72
N ARG A 152 -14.05 -11.32 -8.63
CA ARG A 152 -15.51 -11.34 -8.61
C ARG A 152 -16.11 -9.97 -8.92
N PHE A 153 -15.51 -8.89 -8.40
CA PHE A 153 -16.05 -7.55 -8.61
C PHE A 153 -15.58 -6.93 -9.93
N PHE A 154 -14.29 -7.03 -10.25
CA PHE A 154 -13.70 -6.33 -11.39
C PHE A 154 -13.60 -7.18 -12.66
N GLY A 155 -13.64 -8.51 -12.56
CA GLY A 155 -13.37 -9.41 -13.68
C GLY A 155 -11.88 -9.53 -14.02
N LEU A 156 -11.49 -10.57 -14.76
CA LEU A 156 -10.08 -10.94 -14.97
C LEU A 156 -9.28 -9.95 -15.84
N SER A 157 -9.95 -9.16 -16.69
CA SER A 157 -9.29 -8.20 -17.59
C SER A 157 -8.89 -6.88 -16.91
N HIS A 158 -9.43 -6.59 -15.73
CA HIS A 158 -9.22 -5.32 -15.03
C HIS A 158 -7.78 -5.19 -14.50
N SER A 159 -7.27 -3.96 -14.43
CA SER A 159 -5.91 -3.67 -13.96
C SER A 159 -5.65 -4.18 -12.53
N PHE A 160 -6.63 -4.06 -11.63
CA PHE A 160 -6.53 -4.63 -10.28
C PHE A 160 -6.46 -6.15 -10.30
N SER A 161 -7.19 -6.82 -11.19
CA SER A 161 -7.11 -8.27 -11.34
C SER A 161 -5.76 -8.72 -11.88
N LYS A 162 -5.15 -7.97 -12.81
CA LYS A 162 -3.76 -8.21 -13.24
C LYS A 162 -2.77 -8.11 -12.09
N ARG A 163 -2.95 -7.13 -11.19
CA ARG A 163 -2.13 -7.00 -9.97
C ARG A 163 -2.37 -8.14 -8.98
N ALA A 164 -3.62 -8.58 -8.81
CA ALA A 164 -3.97 -9.73 -7.98
C ALA A 164 -3.32 -11.03 -8.50
N MET A 165 -3.30 -11.26 -9.82
CA MET A 165 -2.62 -12.41 -10.43
C MET A 165 -1.10 -12.41 -10.14
N LYS A 166 -0.45 -11.23 -10.17
CA LYS A 166 0.97 -11.11 -9.76
C LYS A 166 1.17 -11.50 -8.29
N LEU A 167 0.25 -11.13 -7.39
CA LEU A 167 0.31 -11.52 -5.97
C LEU A 167 0.10 -13.02 -5.78
N GLU A 168 -0.80 -13.63 -6.55
CA GLU A 168 -1.01 -15.08 -6.54
C GLU A 168 0.26 -15.83 -6.94
N THR A 169 0.95 -15.38 -7.99
CA THR A 169 2.25 -15.96 -8.39
C THR A 169 3.29 -15.84 -7.28
N ILE A 170 3.36 -14.71 -6.56
CA ILE A 170 4.29 -14.55 -5.43
C ILE A 170 3.92 -15.47 -4.27
N LEU A 171 2.61 -15.65 -4.00
CA LEU A 171 2.09 -16.55 -2.98
C LEU A 171 2.48 -18.01 -3.25
N GLU A 172 2.44 -18.45 -4.51
CA GLU A 172 2.78 -19.83 -4.91
C GLU A 172 4.28 -20.12 -4.89
N GLN A 173 5.12 -19.08 -5.00
CA GLN A 173 6.59 -19.20 -4.96
C GLN A 173 7.18 -19.21 -3.55
N LYS A 174 6.35 -19.07 -2.51
CA LYS A 174 6.76 -18.91 -1.11
C LYS A 174 6.27 -20.06 -0.24
#